data_AF-A0A7J4EV15-F1
#
_entry.id   AF-A0A7J4EV15-F1
#
_cell.length_a   1.000
_cell.length_b   1.000
_cell.length_c   1.000
_cell.angle_alpha   90.00
_cell.angle_beta   90.00
_cell.angle_gamma   90.00
#
_symmetry.space_group_name_H-M   'P 1'
#
loop_
_entity.id
_entity.type
_entity.pdbx_description
1 polymer ?
#
loop_
_entity_poly.entity_id
_entity_poly.type
_entity_poly.pdbx_seq_one_letter_code
_entity_poly.pdbx_strand_id
1 'polypeptide(L)'
;MNTGKLGIDMIAGLTIFMLSFIFIAQYIPSIFAVEGMTSLQPVAYRTAAILIKDTGYWTNGSANGTDWWNHTGSIRIGLAKHPRSEINKSKYNILSTFRIQKLAEFYKNSGYYEVQKALGLYSPQRSYEYNISIRQLSSSYATYNEQPVLLIGKPVPASNVAKFERYIVYDNLTSFSISGRIGPETNVTDFNINPPVGAFVIIVDGIDNLTNPNFWLKVWLNGNKVIDVSGNDTLSVFDLTDEVNSYSSVNVKVDAHNIRGIIISTNAGSFVGGRIVARLVVTVW
;
A
#
# COMPACT_ATOMS: atom_id res chain seq x y z
N MET A 1 -31.16 -70.73 4.84
CA MET A 1 -30.13 -69.80 4.31
C MET A 1 -30.46 -68.40 4.79
N ASN A 2 -29.65 -67.79 5.68
CA ASN A 2 -29.47 -66.33 5.88
C ASN A 2 -28.76 -65.93 7.19
N THR A 3 -28.36 -66.87 8.05
CA THR A 3 -27.72 -66.54 9.35
C THR A 3 -26.21 -66.28 9.30
N GLY A 4 -25.53 -66.53 8.16
CA GLY A 4 -24.09 -66.31 7.98
C GLY A 4 -23.69 -65.04 7.21
N LYS A 5 -24.64 -64.36 6.55
CA LYS A 5 -24.37 -63.15 5.75
C LYS A 5 -24.21 -61.90 6.61
N LEU A 6 -24.99 -61.80 7.71
CA LEU A 6 -24.97 -60.63 8.61
C LEU A 6 -23.60 -60.43 9.29
N GLY A 7 -22.87 -61.51 9.60
CA GLY A 7 -21.54 -61.44 10.19
C GLY A 7 -20.43 -61.06 9.21
N ILE A 8 -20.52 -61.53 7.97
CA ILE A 8 -19.52 -61.25 6.93
C ILE A 8 -19.62 -59.79 6.47
N ASP A 9 -20.83 -59.28 6.25
CA ASP A 9 -21.03 -57.89 5.82
C ASP A 9 -20.61 -56.89 6.92
N MET A 10 -20.81 -57.24 8.19
CA MET A 10 -20.35 -56.43 9.34
C MET A 10 -18.81 -56.43 9.45
N ILE A 11 -18.17 -57.59 9.28
CA ILE A 11 -16.70 -57.70 9.33
C ILE A 11 -16.08 -56.99 8.13
N ALA A 12 -16.65 -57.12 6.94
CA ALA A 12 -16.20 -56.41 5.75
C ALA A 12 -16.33 -54.88 5.94
N GLY A 13 -17.47 -54.42 6.46
CA GLY A 13 -17.70 -53.00 6.78
C GLY A 13 -16.71 -52.46 7.83
N LEU A 14 -16.48 -53.21 8.91
CA LEU A 14 -15.51 -52.84 9.95
C LEU A 14 -14.08 -52.78 9.39
N THR A 15 -13.71 -53.72 8.51
CA THR A 15 -12.38 -53.77 7.91
C THR A 15 -12.15 -52.60 6.97
N ILE A 16 -13.13 -52.26 6.12
CA ILE A 16 -13.07 -51.08 5.24
C ILE A 16 -12.97 -49.80 6.08
N PHE A 17 -13.75 -49.72 7.17
CA PHE A 17 -13.69 -48.58 8.09
C PHE A 17 -12.33 -48.45 8.76
N MET A 18 -11.79 -49.53 9.32
CA MET A 18 -10.48 -49.56 9.98
C MET A 18 -9.35 -49.22 9.01
N LEU A 19 -9.38 -49.77 7.79
CA LEU A 19 -8.38 -49.47 6.77
C LEU A 19 -8.43 -47.99 6.38
N SER A 20 -9.62 -47.44 6.16
CA SER A 20 -9.84 -46.02 5.85
C SER A 20 -9.39 -45.12 6.99
N PHE A 21 -9.68 -45.50 8.23
CA PHE A 21 -9.27 -44.76 9.43
C PHE A 21 -7.75 -44.73 9.59
N ILE A 22 -7.07 -45.85 9.37
CA ILE A 22 -5.59 -45.92 9.41
C ILE A 22 -4.98 -45.03 8.33
N PHE A 23 -5.52 -45.07 7.10
CA PHE A 23 -5.06 -44.17 6.04
C PHE A 23 -5.23 -42.70 6.45
N ILE A 24 -6.41 -42.29 6.92
CA ILE A 24 -6.65 -40.90 7.36
C ILE A 24 -5.73 -40.52 8.53
N ALA A 25 -5.55 -41.41 9.51
CA ALA A 25 -4.70 -41.16 10.68
C ALA A 25 -3.22 -40.96 10.30
N GLN A 26 -2.74 -41.63 9.24
CA GLN A 26 -1.39 -41.42 8.71
C GLN A 26 -1.23 -40.08 7.96
N TYR A 27 -2.32 -39.55 7.37
CA TYR A 27 -2.30 -38.25 6.70
C TYR A 27 -2.38 -37.07 7.68
N ILE A 28 -2.97 -37.23 8.88
CA ILE A 28 -3.08 -36.13 9.86
C ILE A 28 -1.71 -35.52 10.21
N PRO A 29 -0.66 -36.29 10.56
CA PRO A 29 0.67 -35.75 10.82
C PRO A 29 1.29 -35.04 9.60
N SER A 30 1.00 -35.49 8.37
CA SER A 30 1.56 -34.90 7.15
C SER A 30 1.08 -33.46 6.89
N ILE A 31 -0.12 -33.10 7.37
CA ILE A 31 -0.64 -31.73 7.32
C ILE A 31 0.18 -30.80 8.24
N PHE A 32 0.71 -31.32 9.34
CA PHE A 32 1.52 -30.57 10.31
C PHE A 32 3.03 -30.66 10.03
N ALA A 33 3.50 -31.61 9.22
CA ALA A 33 4.92 -31.78 8.91
C ALA A 33 5.52 -30.67 8.01
N VAL A 34 4.71 -29.73 7.50
CA VAL A 34 5.17 -28.58 6.70
C VAL A 34 5.76 -27.45 7.57
N GLU A 35 5.93 -27.66 8.88
CA GLU A 35 6.34 -26.64 9.86
C GLU A 35 7.81 -26.17 9.80
N GLY A 36 8.66 -26.77 8.96
CA GLY A 36 10.08 -26.39 8.85
C GLY A 36 10.35 -25.05 8.13
N MET A 37 9.51 -24.66 7.16
CA MET A 37 9.64 -23.42 6.38
C MET A 37 8.43 -22.48 6.51
N THR A 38 7.35 -22.93 7.14
CA THR A 38 6.09 -22.17 7.22
C THR A 38 6.01 -21.18 8.38
N SER A 39 6.99 -21.13 9.29
CA SER A 39 6.91 -20.25 10.45
C SER A 39 7.14 -18.76 10.12
N LEU A 40 7.80 -18.44 8.99
CA LEU A 40 8.09 -17.08 8.55
C LEU A 40 6.91 -16.42 7.82
N GLN A 41 6.10 -17.19 7.08
CA GLN A 41 4.98 -16.65 6.28
C GLN A 41 3.89 -15.97 7.16
N PRO A 42 3.46 -16.57 8.29
CA PRO A 42 2.55 -15.91 9.23
C PRO A 42 3.16 -14.64 9.85
N VAL A 43 4.49 -14.59 10.02
CA VAL A 43 5.18 -13.42 10.57
C VAL A 43 5.18 -12.28 9.57
N ALA A 44 5.55 -12.53 8.31
CA ALA A 44 5.46 -11.54 7.23
C ALA A 44 4.02 -11.01 7.07
N TYR A 45 3.04 -11.93 7.07
CA TYR A 45 1.62 -11.59 7.00
C TYR A 45 1.19 -10.71 8.17
N ARG A 46 1.51 -11.10 9.41
CA ARG A 46 1.14 -10.37 10.62
C ARG A 46 1.74 -8.98 10.63
N THR A 47 3.03 -8.85 10.31
CA THR A 47 3.73 -7.56 10.26
C THR A 47 3.11 -6.65 9.21
N ALA A 48 2.86 -7.16 8.00
CA ALA A 48 2.16 -6.39 6.98
C ALA A 48 0.75 -5.98 7.43
N ALA A 49 -0.02 -6.91 8.00
CA ALA A 49 -1.38 -6.68 8.47
C ALA A 49 -1.46 -5.62 9.58
N ILE A 50 -0.52 -5.61 10.52
CA ILE A 50 -0.42 -4.58 11.55
C ILE A 50 -0.17 -3.22 10.88
N LEU A 51 0.83 -3.13 9.99
CA LEU A 51 1.15 -1.86 9.32
C LEU A 51 -0.04 -1.30 8.53
N ILE A 52 -0.82 -2.14 7.84
CA ILE A 52 -1.92 -1.69 6.96
C ILE A 52 -3.28 -1.51 7.63
N LYS A 53 -3.50 -2.10 8.81
CA LYS A 53 -4.82 -2.08 9.49
C LYS A 53 -4.79 -1.33 10.81
N ASP A 54 -3.64 -1.27 11.47
CA ASP A 54 -3.47 -0.63 12.76
C ASP A 54 -3.01 0.82 12.56
N THR A 55 -3.53 1.72 13.39
CA THR A 55 -3.04 3.11 13.50
C THR A 55 -1.74 3.20 14.27
N GLY A 56 -1.37 2.10 14.95
CA GLY A 56 -0.35 2.03 15.96
C GLY A 56 -0.89 2.50 17.31
N TYR A 57 -0.20 2.10 18.37
CA TYR A 57 -0.48 2.56 19.72
C TYR A 57 0.81 2.65 20.54
N TRP A 58 0.76 3.43 21.59
CA TRP A 58 1.78 3.44 22.63
C TRP A 58 1.12 3.34 24.00
N THR A 59 1.86 2.85 24.98
CA THR A 59 1.46 2.87 26.39
C THR A 59 2.67 3.02 27.30
N ASN A 60 2.51 3.80 28.36
CA ASN A 60 3.52 3.97 29.42
C ASN A 60 3.00 3.57 30.82
N GLY A 61 1.88 2.83 30.89
CA GLY A 61 1.24 2.42 32.14
C GLY A 61 0.31 3.47 32.77
N SER A 62 0.46 4.76 32.48
CA SER A 62 -0.41 5.84 32.98
C SER A 62 -1.29 6.46 31.89
N ALA A 63 -0.86 6.35 30.64
CA ALA A 63 -1.59 6.84 29.48
C ALA A 63 -1.37 5.91 28.28
N ASN A 64 -2.24 6.07 27.29
CA ASN A 64 -2.19 5.39 26.01
C ASN A 64 -2.67 6.34 24.91
N GLY A 65 -2.19 6.09 23.69
CA GLY A 65 -2.55 6.91 22.52
C GLY A 65 -2.15 6.24 21.22
N THR A 66 -2.49 6.89 20.10
CA THR A 66 -2.19 6.40 18.73
C THR A 66 -1.09 7.19 18.03
N ASP A 67 -0.51 8.16 18.72
CA ASP A 67 0.62 8.99 18.31
C ASP A 67 1.95 8.39 18.79
N TRP A 68 2.13 7.12 18.47
CA TRP A 68 3.28 6.31 18.89
C TRP A 68 4.64 6.92 18.48
N TRP A 69 4.68 7.74 17.44
CA TRP A 69 5.89 8.41 16.96
C TRP A 69 6.40 9.53 17.89
N ASN A 70 5.58 10.00 18.83
CA ASN A 70 5.96 11.04 19.80
C ASN A 70 6.32 10.45 21.18
N HIS A 71 6.28 9.13 21.31
CA HIS A 71 6.35 8.46 22.60
C HIS A 71 7.44 7.38 22.62
N THR A 72 7.95 7.12 23.81
CA THR A 72 8.92 6.07 24.09
C THR A 72 8.29 4.98 24.96
N GLY A 73 8.90 3.79 25.00
CA GLY A 73 8.41 2.64 25.77
C GLY A 73 7.70 1.59 24.91
N SER A 74 6.59 1.04 25.40
CA SER A 74 5.86 -0.03 24.71
C SER A 74 5.06 0.54 23.54
N ILE A 75 5.66 0.46 22.35
CA ILE A 75 5.08 0.94 21.10
C ILE A 75 4.71 -0.20 20.15
N ARG A 76 3.60 -0.04 19.45
CA ARG A 76 3.25 -0.82 18.26
C ARG A 76 3.13 0.14 17.08
N ILE A 77 3.93 -0.11 16.05
CA ILE A 77 3.90 0.69 14.82
C ILE A 77 2.69 0.30 13.98
N GLY A 78 1.94 1.29 13.52
CA GLY A 78 0.88 1.12 12.53
C GLY A 78 0.81 2.35 11.61
N LEU A 79 0.48 2.12 10.33
CA LEU A 79 0.50 3.14 9.29
C LEU A 79 -0.90 3.48 8.78
N ALA A 80 -1.93 2.73 9.15
CA ALA A 80 -3.29 2.96 8.68
C ALA A 80 -3.77 4.36 9.06
N LYS A 81 -4.58 5.01 8.22
CA LYS A 81 -5.19 6.31 8.55
C LYS A 81 -6.16 6.16 9.73
N HIS A 82 -6.06 7.04 10.73
CA HIS A 82 -7.07 7.12 11.79
C HIS A 82 -8.38 7.65 11.19
N PRO A 83 -9.51 6.95 11.34
CA PRO A 83 -10.79 7.54 10.99
C PRO A 83 -11.11 8.61 12.04
N ARG A 84 -11.37 9.85 11.61
CA ARG A 84 -11.62 10.99 12.51
C ARG A 84 -12.97 10.91 13.25
N SER A 85 -13.72 9.81 13.10
CA SER A 85 -15.04 9.58 13.70
C SER A 85 -15.28 8.08 13.83
N GLU A 86 -15.83 7.66 14.99
CA GLU A 86 -16.17 6.26 15.34
C GLU A 86 -17.11 5.56 14.34
N ILE A 87 -17.78 6.33 13.47
CA ILE A 87 -18.69 5.80 12.44
C ILE A 87 -17.90 5.21 11.26
N ASN A 88 -16.70 5.73 10.98
CA ASN A 88 -15.83 5.17 9.97
C ASN A 88 -14.88 4.20 10.67
N LYS A 89 -15.08 2.90 10.51
CA LYS A 89 -14.05 1.90 10.83
C LYS A 89 -12.75 2.28 10.10
N SER A 90 -11.60 1.93 10.67
CA SER A 90 -10.30 2.18 10.01
C SER A 90 -10.38 1.77 8.54
N LYS A 91 -10.07 2.69 7.63
CA LYS A 91 -10.08 2.38 6.21
C LYS A 91 -8.87 1.50 5.93
N TYR A 92 -9.07 0.19 5.99
CA TYR A 92 -8.02 -0.78 5.72
C TYR A 92 -7.33 -0.46 4.39
N ASN A 93 -6.02 -0.67 4.35
CA ASN A 93 -5.18 -0.41 3.18
C ASN A 93 -5.03 1.08 2.80
N ILE A 94 -5.59 2.03 3.56
CA ILE A 94 -5.30 3.46 3.38
C ILE A 94 -4.25 3.88 4.41
N LEU A 95 -3.04 4.18 3.95
CA LEU A 95 -1.93 4.54 4.81
C LEU A 95 -1.79 6.06 4.95
N SER A 96 -1.49 6.50 6.17
CA SER A 96 -1.15 7.88 6.43
C SER A 96 0.26 8.19 5.96
N THR A 97 0.40 9.13 5.04
CA THR A 97 1.70 9.59 4.54
C THR A 97 2.58 10.14 5.65
N PHE A 98 1.98 10.87 6.60
CA PHE A 98 2.62 11.35 7.81
C PHE A 98 3.19 10.20 8.67
N ARG A 99 2.42 9.12 8.88
CA ARG A 99 2.89 7.96 9.66
C ARG A 99 4.01 7.20 8.96
N ILE A 100 3.97 7.11 7.63
CA ILE A 100 5.06 6.52 6.84
C ILE A 100 6.35 7.33 7.07
N GLN A 101 6.28 8.66 6.97
CA GLN A 101 7.42 9.54 7.24
C GLN A 101 7.94 9.37 8.66
N LYS A 102 7.04 9.30 9.66
CA LYS A 102 7.42 9.08 11.06
C LYS A 102 8.07 7.72 11.31
N LEU A 103 7.66 6.66 10.60
CA LEU A 103 8.35 5.38 10.66
C LEU A 103 9.76 5.45 10.07
N ALA A 104 9.94 6.13 8.93
CA ALA A 104 11.25 6.32 8.33
C ALA A 104 12.18 7.15 9.24
N GLU A 105 11.66 8.22 9.85
CA GLU A 105 12.37 9.02 10.85
C GLU A 105 12.74 8.19 12.09
N PHE A 106 11.80 7.41 12.62
CA PHE A 106 12.04 6.54 13.78
C PHE A 106 13.13 5.51 13.49
N TYR A 107 13.11 4.88 12.30
CA TYR A 107 14.17 3.98 11.87
C TYR A 107 15.54 4.66 11.79
N LYS A 108 15.59 5.88 11.23
CA LYS A 108 16.83 6.66 11.10
C LYS A 108 17.39 7.09 12.46
N ASN A 109 16.53 7.48 13.39
CA ASN A 109 16.93 8.08 14.67
C ASN A 109 17.20 7.03 15.76
N SER A 110 16.36 6.00 15.84
CA SER A 110 16.43 4.96 16.89
C SER A 110 17.13 3.70 16.42
N GLY A 111 17.26 3.51 15.12
CA GLY A 111 18.01 2.40 14.52
C GLY A 111 17.20 1.12 14.36
N TYR A 112 17.87 0.13 13.78
CA TYR A 112 17.29 -1.14 13.33
C TYR A 112 16.56 -1.92 14.44
N TYR A 113 17.22 -2.08 15.59
CA TYR A 113 16.76 -2.95 16.68
C TYR A 113 15.51 -2.41 17.38
N GLU A 114 15.38 -1.09 17.52
CA GLU A 114 14.20 -0.49 18.16
C GLU A 114 12.96 -0.65 17.27
N VAL A 115 13.11 -0.48 15.96
CA VAL A 115 12.02 -0.79 15.00
C VAL A 115 11.70 -2.28 14.98
N GLN A 116 12.71 -3.17 15.06
CA GLN A 116 12.50 -4.61 15.13
C GLN A 116 11.64 -5.02 16.34
N LYS A 117 11.94 -4.46 17.52
CA LYS A 117 11.15 -4.66 18.74
C LYS A 117 9.73 -4.12 18.60
N ALA A 118 9.59 -2.90 18.08
CA ALA A 118 8.30 -2.23 17.90
C ALA A 118 7.36 -2.94 16.89
N LEU A 119 7.94 -3.70 15.94
CA LEU A 119 7.20 -4.58 15.02
C LEU A 119 6.88 -5.95 15.63
N GLY A 120 7.34 -6.23 16.85
CA GLY A 120 7.18 -7.54 17.51
C GLY A 120 7.97 -8.64 16.81
N LEU A 121 9.08 -8.28 16.17
CA LEU A 121 9.98 -9.20 15.46
C LEU A 121 11.18 -9.65 16.32
N TYR A 122 11.26 -9.14 17.55
CA TYR A 122 12.31 -9.52 18.50
C TYR A 122 11.69 -9.95 19.82
N SER A 123 12.07 -11.14 20.29
CA SER A 123 11.93 -11.62 21.66
C SER A 123 13.21 -12.37 22.06
N PRO A 124 13.49 -12.54 23.38
CA PRO A 124 14.69 -13.24 23.83
C PRO A 124 14.83 -14.67 23.28
N GLN A 125 13.72 -15.32 22.94
CA GLN A 125 13.68 -16.68 22.42
C GLN A 125 13.61 -16.73 20.89
N ARG A 126 13.28 -15.61 20.21
CA ARG A 126 13.06 -15.59 18.77
C ARG A 126 13.24 -14.19 18.19
N SER A 127 14.13 -14.06 17.21
CA SER A 127 14.38 -12.83 16.47
C SER A 127 14.23 -13.10 14.98
N TYR A 128 13.60 -12.17 14.25
CA TYR A 128 13.50 -12.21 12.81
C TYR A 128 14.09 -10.95 12.22
N GLU A 129 14.89 -11.13 11.20
CA GLU A 129 15.36 -10.02 10.39
C GLU A 129 14.24 -9.56 9.45
N TYR A 130 14.29 -8.31 8.99
CA TYR A 130 13.25 -7.78 8.11
C TYR A 130 13.77 -6.81 7.05
N ASN A 131 12.99 -6.70 5.99
CA ASN A 131 13.02 -5.63 5.01
C ASN A 131 11.58 -5.18 4.72
N ILE A 132 11.29 -3.91 4.95
CA ILE A 132 9.98 -3.32 4.66
C ILE A 132 10.19 -2.19 3.66
N SER A 133 9.46 -2.26 2.55
CA SER A 133 9.52 -1.23 1.52
C SER A 133 8.14 -0.92 0.94
N ILE A 134 7.97 0.30 0.45
CA ILE A 134 6.86 0.65 -0.42
C ILE A 134 7.37 0.69 -1.86
N ARG A 135 6.63 0.04 -2.75
CA ARG A 135 7.00 -0.18 -4.15
C ARG A 135 5.87 0.25 -5.07
N GLN A 136 6.22 0.68 -6.28
CA GLN A 136 5.25 0.88 -7.35
C GLN A 136 4.63 -0.46 -7.77
N LEU A 137 3.55 -0.42 -8.55
CA LEU A 137 2.93 -1.64 -9.09
C LEU A 137 3.91 -2.40 -10.03
N SER A 138 4.76 -1.66 -10.74
CA SER A 138 5.88 -2.15 -11.56
C SER A 138 7.00 -2.85 -10.77
N SER A 139 6.94 -2.87 -9.43
CA SER A 139 7.92 -3.46 -8.50
C SER A 139 9.21 -2.67 -8.26
N SER A 140 9.39 -1.52 -8.91
CA SER A 140 10.41 -0.53 -8.53
C SER A 140 10.08 0.07 -7.15
N TYR A 141 11.06 0.68 -6.49
CA TYR A 141 10.78 1.42 -5.25
C TYR A 141 9.87 2.62 -5.56
N ALA A 142 8.86 2.82 -4.71
CA ALA A 142 8.14 4.07 -4.70
C ALA A 142 9.08 5.16 -4.21
N THR A 143 9.24 6.25 -4.96
CA THR A 143 10.16 7.33 -4.61
C THR A 143 9.45 8.69 -4.52
N TYR A 144 9.99 9.54 -3.66
CA TYR A 144 9.63 10.95 -3.55
C TYR A 144 10.93 11.74 -3.37
N ASN A 145 11.14 12.76 -4.21
CA ASN A 145 12.42 13.49 -4.30
C ASN A 145 13.62 12.55 -4.45
N GLU A 146 13.51 11.57 -5.36
CA GLU A 146 14.54 10.56 -5.66
C GLU A 146 14.88 9.60 -4.49
N GLN A 147 14.24 9.75 -3.34
CA GLN A 147 14.42 8.88 -2.18
C GLN A 147 13.27 7.89 -2.05
N PRO A 148 13.51 6.64 -1.62
CA PRO A 148 12.44 5.69 -1.34
C PRO A 148 11.45 6.25 -0.30
N VAL A 149 10.15 6.17 -0.61
CA VAL A 149 9.07 6.60 0.31
C VAL A 149 9.16 5.84 1.63
N LEU A 150 9.49 4.55 1.55
CA LEU A 150 9.86 3.73 2.70
C LEU A 150 10.77 2.60 2.22
N LEU A 151 11.95 2.51 2.83
CA LEU A 151 12.86 1.37 2.70
C LEU A 151 13.63 1.24 4.02
N ILE A 152 13.24 0.26 4.84
CA ILE A 152 13.82 0.04 6.16
C ILE A 152 14.17 -1.44 6.36
N GLY A 153 15.08 -1.70 7.27
CA GLY A 153 15.58 -3.03 7.57
C GLY A 153 16.84 -3.41 6.80
N LYS A 154 17.21 -4.69 6.87
CA LYS A 154 18.44 -5.21 6.25
C LYS A 154 18.21 -5.59 4.77
N PRO A 155 19.28 -5.71 3.97
CA PRO A 155 19.20 -6.32 2.65
C PRO A 155 18.61 -7.74 2.73
N VAL A 156 17.73 -8.08 1.80
CA VAL A 156 17.07 -9.40 1.75
C VAL A 156 18.09 -10.47 1.33
N PRO A 157 18.27 -11.56 2.09
CA PRO A 157 19.19 -12.63 1.75
C PRO A 157 18.66 -13.50 0.60
N ALA A 158 19.53 -14.31 0.00
CA ALA A 158 19.21 -15.11 -1.19
C ALA A 158 18.24 -16.28 -0.94
N SER A 159 18.13 -16.77 0.29
CA SER A 159 17.32 -17.95 0.62
C SER A 159 16.69 -17.85 2.02
N ASN A 160 15.66 -18.67 2.27
CA ASN A 160 14.94 -18.76 3.53
C ASN A 160 14.26 -17.45 3.96
N VAL A 161 13.54 -16.82 3.02
CA VAL A 161 12.81 -15.58 3.24
C VAL A 161 11.31 -15.81 3.05
N ALA A 162 10.49 -15.21 3.90
CA ALA A 162 9.07 -15.07 3.65
C ALA A 162 8.75 -13.65 3.21
N LYS A 163 8.02 -13.53 2.12
CA LYS A 163 7.61 -12.25 1.55
C LYS A 163 6.09 -12.18 1.53
N PHE A 164 5.56 -11.05 1.98
CA PHE A 164 4.14 -10.76 1.93
C PHE A 164 3.91 -9.34 1.42
N GLU A 165 2.88 -9.17 0.58
CA GLU A 165 2.61 -7.92 -0.10
C GLU A 165 1.14 -7.52 0.03
N ARG A 166 0.91 -6.21 0.11
CA ARG A 166 -0.44 -5.62 0.12
C ARG A 166 -0.49 -4.41 -0.77
N TYR A 167 -1.55 -4.29 -1.57
CA TYR A 167 -1.88 -3.03 -2.23
C TYR A 167 -2.34 -2.02 -1.17
N ILE A 168 -1.81 -0.81 -1.26
CA ILE A 168 -2.09 0.29 -0.35
C ILE A 168 -2.41 1.56 -1.12
N VAL A 169 -3.17 2.43 -0.50
CA VAL A 169 -3.56 3.74 -1.01
C VAL A 169 -3.04 4.80 -0.05
N TYR A 170 -2.53 5.90 -0.56
CA TYR A 170 -2.15 7.04 0.28
C TYR A 170 -3.39 7.83 0.75
N ASP A 171 -3.37 8.29 2.00
CA ASP A 171 -4.50 8.98 2.63
C ASP A 171 -4.80 10.37 2.07
N ASN A 172 -3.84 10.94 1.35
CA ASN A 172 -3.94 12.18 0.61
C ASN A 172 -3.16 12.05 -0.71
N LEU A 173 -3.81 12.42 -1.81
CA LEU A 173 -3.25 12.33 -3.16
C LEU A 173 -2.05 13.26 -3.36
N THR A 174 -1.96 14.37 -2.61
CA THR A 174 -0.92 15.38 -2.79
C THR A 174 0.34 15.16 -1.96
N SER A 175 0.31 14.25 -0.98
CA SER A 175 1.38 14.11 0.02
C SER A 175 2.73 13.65 -0.55
N PHE A 176 2.72 13.02 -1.72
CA PHE A 176 3.94 12.58 -2.41
C PHE A 176 3.97 13.02 -3.87
N SER A 177 3.40 14.18 -4.19
CA SER A 177 3.36 14.67 -5.57
C SER A 177 3.85 16.10 -5.68
N ILE A 178 4.42 16.42 -6.83
CA ILE A 178 4.45 17.80 -7.31
C ILE A 178 3.03 18.09 -7.79
N SER A 179 2.23 18.78 -6.97
CA SER A 179 0.85 19.12 -7.30
C SER A 179 0.66 20.61 -7.55
N GLY A 180 0.01 20.94 -8.67
CA GLY A 180 -0.49 22.28 -8.96
C GLY A 180 -2.00 22.36 -8.69
N ARG A 181 -2.49 23.48 -8.16
CA ARG A 181 -3.93 23.76 -8.12
C ARG A 181 -4.32 24.44 -9.42
N ILE A 182 -5.44 23.99 -9.99
CA ILE A 182 -6.10 24.67 -11.11
C ILE A 182 -7.16 25.59 -10.50
N GLY A 183 -7.15 26.86 -10.90
CA GLY A 183 -8.07 27.89 -10.42
C GLY A 183 -8.75 28.66 -11.56
N PRO A 184 -9.66 29.59 -11.24
CA PRO A 184 -10.71 30.10 -12.14
C PRO A 184 -10.22 31.00 -13.27
N GLU A 185 -9.07 31.67 -13.08
CA GLU A 185 -8.47 32.51 -14.11
C GLU A 185 -7.81 31.66 -15.21
N THR A 186 -7.44 32.30 -16.33
CA THR A 186 -6.58 31.67 -17.36
C THR A 186 -5.17 31.45 -16.79
N ASN A 187 -5.08 30.51 -15.86
CA ASN A 187 -3.87 30.14 -15.17
C ASN A 187 -3.05 29.27 -16.11
N VAL A 188 -1.98 29.84 -16.62
CA VAL A 188 -0.91 29.08 -17.26
C VAL A 188 -0.05 28.51 -16.16
N THR A 189 0.00 27.18 -16.05
CA THR A 189 0.96 26.52 -15.17
C THR A 189 1.96 25.75 -16.01
N ASP A 190 3.24 26.10 -15.82
CA ASP A 190 4.36 25.46 -16.49
C ASP A 190 5.20 24.70 -15.46
N PHE A 191 5.45 23.42 -15.70
CA PHE A 191 6.35 22.63 -14.87
C PHE A 191 7.12 21.62 -15.72
N ASN A 192 8.38 21.41 -15.34
CA ASN A 192 9.22 20.41 -15.96
C ASN A 192 9.09 19.09 -15.20
N ILE A 193 8.83 18.02 -15.94
CA ILE A 193 8.78 16.66 -15.45
C ILE A 193 9.95 15.89 -16.04
N ASN A 194 10.59 15.10 -15.18
CA ASN A 194 11.61 14.14 -15.58
C ASN A 194 10.99 12.73 -15.53
N PRO A 195 10.61 12.15 -16.68
CA PRO A 195 10.21 10.75 -16.76
C PRO A 195 11.34 9.79 -16.35
N PRO A 196 11.02 8.56 -15.91
CA PRO A 196 9.68 8.03 -15.75
C PRO A 196 8.97 8.56 -14.50
N VAL A 197 7.66 8.71 -14.60
CA VAL A 197 6.72 8.98 -13.49
C VAL A 197 5.81 7.78 -13.27
N GLY A 198 5.47 7.53 -12.00
CA GLY A 198 4.50 6.49 -11.62
C GLY A 198 3.06 6.90 -11.93
N ALA A 199 2.76 8.20 -11.86
CA ALA A 199 1.51 8.79 -12.29
C ALA A 199 1.69 10.26 -12.67
N PHE A 200 1.06 10.67 -13.77
CA PHE A 200 0.82 12.06 -14.13
C PHE A 200 -0.64 12.28 -14.51
N VAL A 201 -1.40 12.91 -13.61
CA VAL A 201 -2.87 12.97 -13.71
C VAL A 201 -3.37 14.37 -13.41
N ILE A 202 -4.32 14.84 -14.22
CA ILE A 202 -5.05 16.08 -14.02
C ILE A 202 -6.49 15.72 -13.65
N ILE A 203 -6.94 16.17 -12.48
CA ILE A 203 -8.30 15.94 -11.98
C ILE A 203 -9.00 17.29 -11.96
N VAL A 204 -10.07 17.41 -12.73
CA VAL A 204 -10.95 18.60 -12.69
C VAL A 204 -12.25 18.18 -12.00
N ASP A 205 -12.51 18.76 -10.83
CA ASP A 205 -13.60 18.33 -9.94
C ASP A 205 -14.68 19.40 -9.71
N GLY A 206 -14.56 20.55 -10.38
CA GLY A 206 -15.61 21.55 -10.35
C GLY A 206 -15.42 22.73 -11.29
N ILE A 207 -16.46 23.54 -11.32
CA ILE A 207 -16.57 24.79 -12.06
C ILE A 207 -16.68 25.90 -11.02
N ASP A 208 -15.90 26.96 -11.16
CA ASP A 208 -15.89 28.06 -10.19
C ASP A 208 -16.92 29.15 -10.50
N ASN A 209 -17.27 29.34 -11.78
CA ASN A 209 -18.24 30.35 -12.20
C ASN A 209 -19.44 29.73 -12.94
N LEU A 210 -20.45 29.28 -12.19
CA LEU A 210 -21.63 28.60 -12.73
C LEU A 210 -22.51 29.47 -13.64
N THR A 211 -22.33 30.80 -13.64
CA THR A 211 -23.08 31.72 -14.51
C THR A 211 -22.40 31.96 -15.86
N ASN A 212 -21.14 31.55 -16.02
CA ASN A 212 -20.44 31.57 -17.31
C ASN A 212 -20.34 30.14 -17.88
N PRO A 213 -21.07 29.81 -18.96
CA PRO A 213 -21.04 28.47 -19.55
C PRO A 213 -19.72 28.15 -20.26
N ASN A 214 -18.80 29.11 -20.37
CA ASN A 214 -17.51 28.91 -21.00
C ASN A 214 -16.47 28.42 -19.98
N PHE A 215 -16.22 27.12 -19.97
CA PHE A 215 -15.17 26.50 -19.18
C PHE A 215 -14.43 25.47 -20.03
N TRP A 216 -13.11 25.39 -19.87
CA TRP A 216 -12.25 24.58 -20.71
C TRP A 216 -10.91 24.26 -20.05
N LEU A 217 -10.26 23.21 -20.54
CA LEU A 217 -8.91 22.78 -20.17
C LEU A 217 -8.11 22.50 -21.43
N LYS A 218 -6.90 23.03 -21.49
CA LYS A 218 -5.93 22.76 -22.55
C LYS A 218 -4.60 22.36 -21.93
N VAL A 219 -4.00 21.30 -22.46
CA VAL A 219 -2.72 20.76 -21.97
C VAL A 219 -1.79 20.54 -23.14
N TRP A 220 -0.55 20.97 -22.99
CA TRP A 220 0.53 20.73 -23.93
C TRP A 220 1.68 20.00 -23.26
N LEU A 221 2.26 19.03 -23.98
CA LEU A 221 3.51 18.36 -23.62
C LEU A 221 4.56 18.75 -24.66
N ASN A 222 5.63 19.43 -24.26
CA ASN A 222 6.69 19.92 -25.16
C ASN A 222 6.14 20.73 -26.36
N GLY A 223 5.09 21.53 -26.13
CA GLY A 223 4.41 22.33 -27.15
C GLY A 223 3.37 21.57 -27.99
N ASN A 224 3.29 20.25 -27.89
CA ASN A 224 2.25 19.45 -28.54
C ASN A 224 0.98 19.44 -27.68
N LYS A 225 -0.14 19.93 -28.23
CA LYS A 225 -1.43 19.93 -27.52
C LYS A 225 -1.98 18.51 -27.43
N VAL A 226 -2.14 18.00 -26.22
CA VAL A 226 -2.63 16.64 -25.94
C VAL A 226 -4.06 16.62 -25.41
N ILE A 227 -4.49 17.70 -24.73
CA ILE A 227 -5.86 17.89 -24.27
C ILE A 227 -6.35 19.24 -24.77
N ASP A 228 -7.57 19.25 -25.31
CA ASP A 228 -8.34 20.46 -25.64
C ASP A 228 -9.82 20.12 -25.47
N VAL A 229 -10.34 20.38 -24.28
CA VAL A 229 -11.72 20.07 -23.91
C VAL A 229 -12.43 21.32 -23.42
N SER A 230 -13.73 21.38 -23.66
CA SER A 230 -14.59 22.50 -23.27
C SER A 230 -15.98 22.01 -22.90
N GLY A 231 -16.69 22.76 -22.06
CA GLY A 231 -17.99 22.34 -21.57
C GLY A 231 -17.88 21.05 -20.74
N ASN A 232 -18.93 20.24 -20.73
CA ASN A 232 -19.08 19.13 -19.78
C ASN A 232 -17.93 18.11 -19.78
N ASP A 233 -17.22 17.95 -20.90
CA ASP A 233 -16.07 17.04 -21.02
C ASP A 233 -14.87 17.48 -20.17
N THR A 234 -14.86 18.73 -19.71
CA THR A 234 -13.81 19.28 -18.86
C THR A 234 -13.82 18.68 -17.45
N LEU A 235 -14.98 18.25 -16.95
CA LEU A 235 -15.13 17.66 -15.61
C LEU A 235 -14.78 16.17 -15.65
N SER A 236 -13.48 15.89 -15.68
CA SER A 236 -12.99 14.53 -15.82
C SER A 236 -11.64 14.34 -15.14
N VAL A 237 -11.15 13.10 -15.22
CA VAL A 237 -9.80 12.70 -14.85
C VAL A 237 -9.03 12.41 -16.13
N PHE A 238 -7.98 13.19 -16.36
CA PHE A 238 -7.08 13.04 -17.49
C PHE A 238 -5.79 12.39 -17.00
N ASP A 239 -5.66 11.10 -17.23
CA ASP A 239 -4.42 10.37 -16.97
C ASP A 239 -3.53 10.48 -18.22
N LEU A 240 -2.38 11.14 -18.07
CA LEU A 240 -1.41 11.41 -19.12
C LEU A 240 -0.07 10.71 -18.81
N THR A 241 -0.11 9.68 -17.96
CA THR A 241 1.10 9.00 -17.45
C THR A 241 1.91 8.38 -18.59
N ASP A 242 1.27 7.69 -19.53
CA ASP A 242 1.95 7.02 -20.63
C ASP A 242 2.49 8.03 -21.65
N GLU A 243 1.73 9.10 -21.94
CA GLU A 243 2.14 10.19 -22.81
C GLU A 243 3.37 10.91 -22.26
N VAL A 244 3.39 11.22 -20.96
CA VAL A 244 4.56 11.82 -20.31
C VAL A 244 5.75 10.87 -20.32
N ASN A 245 5.54 9.59 -20.04
CA ASN A 245 6.59 8.57 -20.04
C ASN A 245 7.16 8.25 -21.43
N SER A 246 6.50 8.68 -22.51
CA SER A 246 7.00 8.52 -23.88
C SER A 246 8.17 9.46 -24.24
N TYR A 247 8.43 10.48 -23.41
CA TYR A 247 9.52 11.45 -23.60
C TYR A 247 10.66 11.23 -22.60
N SER A 248 11.84 11.79 -22.90
CA SER A 248 12.99 11.80 -21.97
C SER A 248 12.96 12.96 -20.96
N SER A 249 12.31 14.06 -21.32
CA SER A 249 12.02 15.21 -20.47
C SER A 249 10.77 15.90 -21.04
N VAL A 250 9.90 16.39 -20.15
CA VAL A 250 8.63 16.99 -20.56
C VAL A 250 8.45 18.34 -19.89
N ASN A 251 8.33 19.37 -20.70
CA ASN A 251 7.73 20.63 -20.29
C ASN A 251 6.21 20.49 -20.45
N VAL A 252 5.48 20.57 -19.34
CA VAL A 252 4.02 20.55 -19.35
C VAL A 252 3.52 21.96 -19.19
N LYS A 253 2.63 22.36 -20.09
CA LYS A 253 1.84 23.59 -19.99
C LYS A 253 0.39 23.23 -19.80
N VAL A 254 -0.25 23.78 -18.78
CA VAL A 254 -1.70 23.64 -18.56
C VAL A 254 -2.33 25.02 -18.53
N ASP A 255 -3.30 25.25 -19.43
CA ASP A 255 -4.16 26.42 -19.43
C ASP A 255 -5.58 25.97 -19.08
N ALA A 256 -6.22 26.68 -18.16
CA ALA A 256 -7.57 26.36 -17.68
C ALA A 256 -8.42 27.62 -17.63
N HIS A 257 -9.75 27.50 -17.70
CA HIS A 257 -10.64 28.65 -17.54
C HIS A 257 -11.93 28.25 -16.83
N ASN A 258 -12.31 28.99 -15.79
CA ASN A 258 -13.51 28.78 -14.97
C ASN A 258 -13.64 27.36 -14.36
N ILE A 259 -12.54 26.64 -14.21
CA ILE A 259 -12.51 25.31 -13.59
C ILE A 259 -11.62 25.29 -12.35
N ARG A 260 -11.89 24.32 -11.49
CA ARG A 260 -11.04 23.97 -10.37
C ARG A 260 -10.63 22.50 -10.43
N GLY A 261 -9.44 22.24 -9.92
CA GLY A 261 -8.88 20.91 -9.95
C GLY A 261 -7.48 20.83 -9.37
N ILE A 262 -6.88 19.67 -9.52
CA ILE A 262 -5.52 19.38 -9.09
C ILE A 262 -4.76 18.66 -10.19
N ILE A 263 -3.48 18.98 -10.30
CA ILE A 263 -2.50 18.24 -11.09
C ILE A 263 -1.69 17.41 -10.12
N ILE A 264 -1.40 16.16 -10.46
CA ILE A 264 -0.61 15.23 -9.65
C ILE A 264 0.49 14.66 -10.53
N SER A 265 1.75 14.91 -10.16
CA SER A 265 2.91 14.20 -10.71
C SER A 265 3.65 13.48 -9.58
N THR A 266 3.81 12.15 -9.66
CA THR A 266 4.43 11.38 -8.58
C THR A 266 5.13 10.11 -9.06
N ASN A 267 6.18 9.72 -8.32
CA ASN A 267 6.83 8.41 -8.39
C ASN A 267 6.53 7.52 -7.16
N ALA A 268 5.63 7.94 -6.28
CA ALA A 268 5.27 7.19 -5.08
C ALA A 268 4.30 6.04 -5.37
N GLY A 269 3.62 6.04 -6.52
CA GLY A 269 2.70 4.97 -6.89
C GLY A 269 2.08 5.21 -8.25
N SER A 270 1.15 4.33 -8.60
CA SER A 270 0.38 4.38 -9.85
C SER A 270 -1.03 4.91 -9.59
N PHE A 271 -1.61 5.62 -10.54
CA PHE A 271 -2.98 6.09 -10.41
C PHE A 271 -3.98 5.02 -10.84
N VAL A 272 -4.85 4.59 -9.92
CA VAL A 272 -5.87 3.56 -10.18
C VAL A 272 -7.16 3.95 -9.46
N GLY A 273 -8.25 4.08 -10.22
CA GLY A 273 -9.59 4.33 -9.66
C GLY A 273 -9.69 5.60 -8.80
N GLY A 274 -9.05 6.70 -9.22
CA GLY A 274 -9.11 7.97 -8.49
C GLY A 274 -8.16 8.06 -7.27
N ARG A 275 -7.19 7.14 -7.17
CA ARG A 275 -6.27 7.01 -6.04
C ARG A 275 -4.85 6.71 -6.49
N ILE A 276 -3.87 7.17 -5.72
CA ILE A 276 -2.48 6.71 -5.87
C ILE A 276 -2.32 5.42 -5.08
N VAL A 277 -2.01 4.35 -5.79
CA VAL A 277 -1.86 2.98 -5.30
C VAL A 277 -0.41 2.55 -5.38
N ALA A 278 0.06 1.90 -4.32
CA ALA A 278 1.38 1.29 -4.24
C ALA A 278 1.29 -0.11 -3.61
N ARG A 279 2.42 -0.80 -3.49
CA ARG A 279 2.57 -2.08 -2.80
C ARG A 279 3.40 -1.89 -1.55
N LEU A 280 2.84 -2.19 -0.39
CA LEU A 280 3.64 -2.44 0.81
C LEU A 280 4.20 -3.85 0.71
N VAL A 281 5.52 -3.98 0.77
CA VAL A 281 6.25 -5.25 0.72
C VAL A 281 6.95 -5.46 2.04
N VAL A 282 6.63 -6.56 2.71
CA VAL A 282 7.25 -6.99 3.96
C VAL A 282 7.95 -8.31 3.73
N THR A 283 9.24 -8.35 4.01
CA THR A 283 10.06 -9.56 3.92
C THR A 283 10.67 -9.83 5.29
N VAL A 284 10.65 -11.09 5.74
CA VAL A 284 11.23 -11.53 7.03
C VAL A 284 12.01 -12.83 6.85
N TRP A 285 13.03 -13.05 7.68
CA TRP A 285 13.85 -14.27 7.72
C TRP A 285 14.45 -14.52 9.10
#